data_AF-A0A6A5QHY7-F1
#
_entry.id   AF-A0A6A5QHY7-F1
#
_cell.length_a   1.000
_cell.length_b   1.000
_cell.length_c   1.000
_cell.angle_alpha   90.00
_cell.angle_beta   90.00
_cell.angle_gamma   90.00
#
_symmetry.space_group_name_H-M   'P 1'
#
loop_
_entity.id
_entity.type
_entity.pdbx_description
1 polymer ?
#
loop_
_entity_poly.entity_id
_entity_poly.type
_entity_poly.pdbx_seq_one_letter_code
_entity_poly.pdbx_strand_id
1 'polypeptide(L)'
;LLQGNMLGENTGYGKSGCYLGSPCSVCSRNMYCRLSGPMKNRGGTSQKADATVLDNIGKALGCPSILFPVQIGGKCTLKSERVSQIDWRAEYPSKHVLDGAETEAVLILKHLNDENDIVIT
;
A
#
# COMPACT_ATOMS: atom_id res chain seq x y z
N LEU A 1 14.78 -9.31 -10.70
CA LEU A 1 14.27 -8.14 -11.45
C LEU A 1 15.10 -6.91 -11.20
N LEU A 2 15.02 -6.27 -10.02
CA LEU A 2 15.81 -5.07 -9.74
C LEU A 2 17.33 -5.36 -9.79
N GLN A 3 17.78 -6.44 -9.14
CA GLN A 3 19.18 -6.86 -9.16
C GLN A 3 19.67 -7.20 -10.57
N GLY A 4 18.90 -7.97 -11.34
CA GLY A 4 19.22 -8.27 -12.75
C GLY A 4 19.36 -7.01 -13.62
N ASN A 5 18.49 -6.01 -13.42
CA ASN A 5 18.62 -4.71 -14.09
C ASN A 5 19.91 -3.96 -13.69
N MET A 6 20.31 -4.01 -12.43
CA MET A 6 21.57 -3.42 -11.98
C MET A 6 22.80 -4.15 -12.54
N LEU A 7 22.68 -5.46 -12.75
CA LEU A 7 23.73 -6.31 -13.33
C LEU A 7 23.78 -6.28 -14.87
N GLY A 8 22.91 -5.49 -15.51
CA GLY A 8 22.87 -5.37 -16.97
C GLY A 8 22.22 -6.57 -17.69
N GLU A 9 21.51 -7.42 -16.97
CA GLU A 9 20.75 -8.52 -17.57
C GLU A 9 19.57 -7.99 -18.40
N ASN A 10 19.27 -8.64 -19.53
CA ASN A 10 18.13 -8.25 -20.36
C ASN A 10 16.81 -8.78 -19.78
N THR A 11 16.24 -8.07 -18.81
CA THR A 11 14.93 -8.40 -18.22
C THR A 11 13.75 -7.80 -19.01
N GLY A 12 14.04 -6.98 -20.03
CA GLY A 12 13.08 -6.19 -20.79
C GLY A 12 12.73 -4.86 -20.12
N TYR A 13 12.77 -3.79 -20.90
CA TYR A 13 12.47 -2.42 -20.47
C TYR A 13 11.51 -1.75 -21.47
N GLY A 14 10.71 -0.79 -20.99
CA GLY A 14 9.86 0.08 -21.82
C GLY A 14 10.62 1.32 -22.28
N LYS A 15 9.91 2.28 -22.91
CA LYS A 15 10.52 3.52 -23.46
C LYS A 15 11.32 4.35 -22.45
N SER A 16 11.01 4.25 -21.15
CA SER A 16 11.57 5.14 -20.13
C SER A 16 11.87 4.44 -18.80
N GLY A 17 11.99 3.11 -18.78
CA GLY A 17 12.32 2.41 -17.54
C GLY A 17 12.13 0.90 -17.59
N CYS A 18 12.56 0.24 -16.52
CA CYS A 18 12.45 -1.21 -16.36
C CYS A 18 11.13 -1.57 -15.66
N TYR A 19 10.54 -2.70 -16.03
CA TYR A 19 9.37 -3.22 -15.34
C TYR A 19 9.77 -3.84 -13.99
N LEU A 20 9.02 -3.53 -12.94
CA LEU A 20 9.10 -4.22 -11.66
C LEU A 20 7.85 -5.09 -11.48
N GLY A 21 8.08 -6.38 -11.30
CA GLY A 21 7.04 -7.32 -10.95
C GLY A 21 6.62 -7.09 -9.51
N SER A 22 5.34 -6.77 -9.27
CA SER A 22 4.78 -6.82 -7.92
C SER A 22 4.34 -8.26 -7.62
N PRO A 23 4.80 -8.87 -6.52
CA PRO A 23 4.20 -10.12 -6.05
C PRO A 23 2.79 -9.91 -5.49
N CYS A 24 2.38 -8.67 -5.20
CA CYS A 24 1.30 -8.41 -4.28
C CYS A 24 -0.03 -8.12 -4.96
N SER A 25 -0.99 -9.04 -4.76
CA SER A 25 -2.42 -8.73 -4.67
C SER A 25 -2.88 -9.16 -3.28
N VAL A 26 -3.08 -8.20 -2.38
CA VAL A 26 -3.51 -8.44 -1.00
C VAL A 26 -4.88 -7.81 -0.79
N CYS A 27 -5.72 -8.45 0.03
CA CYS A 27 -6.99 -7.87 0.44
C CYS A 27 -6.73 -6.61 1.28
N SER A 28 -7.13 -5.44 0.78
CA SER A 28 -6.91 -4.16 1.48
C SER A 28 -7.47 -4.19 2.91
N ARG A 29 -8.61 -4.88 3.13
CA ARG A 29 -9.19 -5.06 4.47
C ARG A 29 -8.23 -5.73 5.46
N ASN A 30 -7.47 -6.74 5.02
CA ASN A 30 -6.51 -7.41 5.91
C ASN A 30 -5.36 -6.47 6.29
N MET A 31 -4.91 -5.63 5.36
CA MET A 31 -3.89 -4.63 5.62
C MET A 31 -4.40 -3.59 6.63
N TYR A 32 -5.56 -3.00 6.39
CA TYR A 32 -6.16 -2.00 7.30
C TYR A 32 -6.46 -2.58 8.69
N CYS A 33 -6.92 -3.84 8.79
CA CYS A 33 -7.12 -4.48 10.08
C CYS A 33 -5.81 -4.55 10.89
N ARG A 34 -4.69 -4.93 10.27
CA ARG A 34 -3.39 -5.00 10.95
C ARG A 34 -2.85 -3.62 11.32
N LEU A 35 -2.99 -2.63 10.43
CA LEU A 35 -2.59 -1.25 10.71
C LEU A 35 -3.41 -0.62 11.85
N SER A 36 -4.71 -0.97 11.95
CA SER A 36 -5.60 -0.41 12.98
C SER A 36 -5.37 -0.96 14.39
N GLY A 37 -4.73 -2.12 14.53
CA GLY A 37 -4.52 -2.78 15.83
C GLY A 37 -3.77 -1.90 16.83
N PRO A 38 -2.57 -1.41 16.50
CA PRO A 38 -1.79 -0.51 17.35
C PRO A 38 -2.52 0.79 17.72
N MET A 39 -3.39 1.27 16.83
CA MET A 39 -4.12 2.52 17.03
C MET A 39 -5.29 2.32 18.00
N LYS A 40 -6.01 1.19 17.91
CA LYS A 40 -7.03 0.79 18.89
C LYS A 40 -6.47 0.63 20.29
N ASN A 41 -5.25 0.09 20.40
CA ASN A 41 -4.57 -0.05 21.69
C ASN A 41 -4.25 1.30 22.37
N ARG A 42 -4.25 2.40 21.61
CA ARG A 42 -4.10 3.77 22.13
C ARG A 42 -5.45 4.52 22.27
N GLY A 43 -6.58 3.81 22.17
CA GLY A 43 -7.92 4.40 22.25
C GLY A 43 -8.49 4.90 20.93
N GLY A 44 -7.80 4.69 19.80
CA GLY A 44 -8.30 5.05 18.47
C GLY A 44 -9.57 4.28 18.10
N THR A 45 -10.51 4.94 17.42
CA THR A 45 -11.75 4.34 16.92
C THR A 45 -11.81 4.38 15.40
N SER A 46 -12.42 3.36 14.80
CA SER A 46 -12.69 3.33 13.35
C SER A 46 -14.09 3.86 13.11
N GLN A 47 -14.20 4.92 12.31
CA GLN A 47 -15.48 5.51 11.94
C GLN A 47 -15.56 5.66 10.42
N LYS A 48 -16.77 5.55 9.87
CA LYS A 48 -16.98 5.83 8.46
C LYS A 48 -16.68 7.31 8.21
N ALA A 49 -15.75 7.60 7.31
CA ALA A 49 -15.46 8.98 6.93
C ALA A 49 -16.71 9.67 6.38
N ASP A 50 -16.96 10.86 6.89
CA ASP A 50 -17.98 11.76 6.36
C ASP A 50 -17.44 12.53 5.12
N ALA A 51 -18.29 13.36 4.53
CA ALA A 51 -17.93 14.13 3.35
C ALA A 51 -16.75 15.10 3.60
N THR A 52 -16.63 15.65 4.82
CA THR A 52 -15.57 16.59 5.20
C THR A 52 -14.22 15.89 5.24
N VAL A 53 -14.18 14.72 5.87
CA VAL A 53 -12.96 13.89 5.94
C VAL A 53 -12.54 13.44 4.54
N LEU A 54 -13.49 12.99 3.70
CA LEU A 54 -13.20 12.59 2.32
C LEU A 54 -12.67 13.75 1.46
N ASP A 55 -13.15 14.97 1.68
CA ASP A 55 -12.65 16.17 1.00
C ASP A 55 -11.21 16.51 1.40
N ASN A 56 -10.89 16.42 2.70
CA ASN A 56 -9.54 16.64 3.20
C ASN A 56 -8.55 15.60 2.64
N ILE A 57 -8.97 14.33 2.58
CA ILE A 57 -8.16 13.26 1.99
C ILE A 57 -7.96 13.51 0.49
N GLY A 58 -9.03 13.90 -0.23
CA GLY A 58 -8.94 14.26 -1.64
C GLY A 58 -7.94 15.39 -1.90
N LYS A 59 -8.01 16.47 -1.11
CA LYS A 59 -7.06 17.58 -1.17
C LYS A 59 -5.62 17.14 -0.92
N ALA A 60 -5.38 16.31 0.10
CA ALA A 60 -4.05 15.81 0.41
C ALA A 60 -3.46 14.95 -0.71
N LEU A 61 -4.31 14.20 -1.42
CA LEU A 61 -3.91 13.36 -2.55
C LEU A 61 -3.93 14.09 -3.90
N GLY A 62 -4.33 15.37 -3.93
CA GLY A 62 -4.49 16.13 -5.17
C GLY A 62 -5.56 15.56 -6.11
N CYS A 63 -6.59 14.89 -5.57
CA CYS A 63 -7.66 14.28 -6.35
C CYS A 63 -9.06 14.74 -5.87
N PRO A 64 -10.05 14.84 -6.78
CA PRO A 64 -11.44 15.05 -6.38
C PRO A 64 -11.90 13.95 -5.40
N SER A 65 -12.59 14.33 -4.32
CA SER A 65 -13.06 13.41 -3.28
C SER A 65 -13.94 12.27 -3.81
N ILE A 66 -14.67 12.51 -4.91
CA ILE A 66 -15.46 11.49 -5.61
C ILE A 66 -14.62 10.37 -6.22
N LEU A 67 -13.34 10.63 -6.55
CA LEU A 67 -12.43 9.63 -7.13
C LEU A 67 -11.70 8.81 -6.07
N PHE A 68 -11.69 9.26 -4.81
CA PHE A 68 -11.00 8.57 -3.72
C PHE A 68 -11.43 7.10 -3.54
N PRO A 69 -12.75 6.76 -3.52
CA PRO A 69 -13.18 5.36 -3.43
C PRO A 69 -12.72 4.49 -4.60
N VAL A 70 -12.52 5.07 -5.78
CA VAL A 70 -12.05 4.36 -6.98
C VAL A 70 -10.53 4.16 -6.94
N GLN A 71 -9.78 5.08 -6.34
CA GLN A 71 -8.31 4.99 -6.27
C GLN A 71 -7.82 4.04 -5.16
N ILE A 72 -8.51 3.99 -4.03
CA ILE A 72 -8.12 3.17 -2.87
C ILE A 72 -8.93 1.88 -2.79
N GLY A 73 -10.12 1.85 -3.38
CA GLY A 73 -10.98 0.68 -3.42
C GLY A 73 -10.71 -0.24 -4.60
N GLY A 74 -11.25 -1.46 -4.50
CA GLY A 74 -11.27 -2.42 -5.60
C GLY A 74 -10.08 -3.39 -5.62
N LYS A 75 -10.19 -4.37 -6.52
CA LYS A 75 -9.17 -5.39 -6.75
C LYS A 75 -8.32 -4.97 -7.94
N CYS A 76 -7.04 -4.69 -7.73
CA CYS A 76 -6.10 -4.55 -8.83
C CYS A 76 -5.95 -5.90 -9.54
N THR A 77 -6.36 -5.97 -10.81
CA THR A 77 -6.29 -7.18 -11.64
C THR A 77 -5.12 -7.15 -12.64
N LEU A 78 -4.29 -6.11 -12.58
CA LEU A 78 -3.10 -5.98 -13.42
C LEU A 78 -2.14 -7.10 -13.07
N LYS A 79 -1.85 -7.95 -14.07
CA LYS A 79 -0.84 -9.00 -13.98
C LYS A 79 0.41 -8.54 -14.71
N SER A 80 1.57 -8.78 -14.11
CA SER A 80 2.83 -8.51 -14.79
C SER A 80 3.20 -9.71 -15.68
N GLU A 81 2.70 -9.72 -16.91
CA GLU A 81 2.94 -10.80 -17.87
C GLU A 81 4.43 -10.98 -18.19
N ARG A 82 5.20 -9.90 -18.15
CA ARG A 82 6.65 -9.95 -18.39
C ARG A 82 7.37 -10.84 -17.38
N VAL A 83 6.89 -10.86 -16.14
CA VAL A 83 7.48 -11.63 -15.04
C VAL A 83 7.41 -13.14 -15.32
N SER A 84 6.30 -13.61 -15.91
CA SER A 84 6.17 -15.01 -16.32
C SER A 84 7.09 -15.41 -17.49
N GLN A 85 7.65 -14.45 -18.23
CA GLN A 85 8.53 -14.71 -19.38
C GLN A 85 10.02 -14.78 -19.01
N ILE A 86 10.40 -14.35 -17.80
CA ILE A 86 11.81 -14.14 -17.43
C ILE A 86 12.26 -14.99 -16.24
N ASP A 87 11.58 -16.12 -15.98
CA ASP A 87 11.81 -17.04 -14.85
C ASP A 87 11.94 -16.36 -13.47
N TRP A 88 11.44 -15.13 -13.36
CA TRP A 88 11.53 -14.38 -12.12
C TRP A 88 10.51 -14.92 -11.12
N ARG A 89 10.98 -15.09 -9.89
CA ARG A 89 10.15 -15.42 -8.74
C ARG A 89 10.37 -14.36 -7.68
N ALA A 90 9.28 -13.99 -7.02
CA ALA A 90 9.38 -13.12 -5.87
C ALA A 90 10.09 -13.85 -4.73
N GLU A 91 11.03 -13.15 -4.08
CA GLU A 91 11.69 -13.65 -2.88
C GLU A 91 10.68 -13.85 -1.73
N TYR A 92 9.74 -12.90 -1.60
CA TYR A 92 8.69 -12.96 -0.60
C TYR A 92 7.30 -13.12 -1.23
N PRO A 93 6.41 -13.94 -0.63
CA PRO A 93 5.04 -14.08 -1.09
C PRO A 93 4.25 -12.81 -0.86
N SER A 94 3.15 -12.65 -1.60
CA SER A 94 2.27 -11.47 -1.52
C SER A 94 1.85 -11.11 -0.09
N LYS A 95 1.66 -12.12 0.76
CA LYS A 95 1.18 -11.94 2.13
C LYS A 95 2.25 -11.46 3.11
N HIS A 96 3.54 -11.48 2.74
CA HIS A 96 4.63 -11.03 3.61
C HIS A 96 4.45 -9.57 4.06
N VAL A 97 3.84 -8.72 3.22
CA VAL A 97 3.55 -7.32 3.60
C VAL A 97 2.70 -7.22 4.88
N LEU A 98 1.87 -8.23 5.16
CA LEU A 98 1.04 -8.28 6.36
C LEU A 98 1.85 -8.55 7.63
N ASP A 99 2.99 -9.23 7.52
CA ASP A 99 3.78 -9.64 8.68
C ASP A 99 4.49 -8.45 9.34
N GLY A 100 4.88 -7.45 8.54
CA GLY A 100 5.48 -6.21 9.04
C GLY A 100 4.48 -5.09 9.34
N ALA A 101 3.23 -5.18 8.83
CA ALA A 101 2.28 -4.07 8.86
C ALA A 101 2.01 -3.52 10.27
N GLU A 102 1.83 -4.40 11.25
CA GLU A 102 1.57 -3.98 12.64
C GLU A 102 2.80 -3.33 13.27
N THR A 103 3.98 -3.92 13.09
CA THR A 103 5.26 -3.38 13.57
C THR A 103 5.52 -1.98 13.01
N GLU A 104 5.31 -1.80 11.70
CA GLU A 104 5.44 -0.49 11.05
C GLU A 104 4.46 0.52 11.62
N ALA A 105 3.19 0.14 11.84
CA ALA A 105 2.22 1.02 12.48
C ALA A 105 2.63 1.43 13.90
N VAL A 106 3.17 0.50 14.71
CA VAL A 106 3.73 0.83 16.03
C VAL A 106 4.87 1.83 15.92
N LEU A 107 5.78 1.64 14.96
CA LEU A 107 6.91 2.54 14.74
C LEU A 107 6.45 3.93 14.30
N ILE A 108 5.51 4.03 13.37
CA ILE A 108 4.92 5.30 12.94
C ILE A 108 4.30 6.02 14.14
N LEU A 109 3.45 5.32 14.89
CA LEU A 109 2.79 5.89 16.05
C LEU A 109 3.76 6.29 17.17
N LYS A 110 4.94 5.64 17.29
CA LYS A 110 5.96 6.04 18.26
C LYS A 110 6.60 7.39 17.92
N HIS A 111 6.64 7.78 16.64
CA HIS A 111 7.31 8.99 16.18
C HIS A 111 6.35 10.08 15.70
N LEU A 112 5.04 9.83 15.70
CA LEU A 112 4.03 10.86 15.65
C LEU A 112 4.00 11.53 17.03
N ASN A 113 4.51 12.76 17.12
CA ASN A 113 4.42 13.60 18.32
C ASN A 113 2.94 13.72 18.77
N ASP A 114 2.70 13.81 20.08
CA ASP A 114 1.40 13.78 20.78
C ASP A 114 0.34 14.86 20.40
N GLU A 115 0.32 15.37 19.17
CA GLU A 115 -0.66 16.34 18.71
C GLU A 115 -1.33 15.88 17.41
N ASN A 116 -2.49 15.24 17.59
CA ASN A 116 -3.75 15.37 16.84
C ASN A 116 -4.50 14.04 16.78
N ASP A 117 -5.80 14.10 17.07
CA ASP A 117 -6.74 12.98 17.01
C ASP A 117 -6.50 12.11 15.77
N ILE A 118 -6.05 10.88 16.03
CA ILE A 118 -5.82 9.89 15.00
C ILE A 118 -7.19 9.38 14.53
N VAL A 119 -7.75 10.02 13.51
CA VAL A 119 -8.95 9.57 12.82
C VAL A 119 -8.57 8.54 11.76
N ILE A 120 -9.10 7.31 11.88
CA ILE A 120 -8.90 6.23 10.91
C ILE A 120 -10.21 5.96 10.20
N THR A 121 -10.15 6.04 8.87
CA THR A 121 -11.22 5.68 7.93
C THR A 121 -11.35 4.17 7.74
#